data_AF-A0A7J9RSV3-F1
#
_entry.id   AF-A0A7J9RSV3-F1
#
_cell.length_a   1.000
_cell.length_b   1.000
_cell.length_c   1.000
_cell.angle_alpha   90.00
_cell.angle_beta   90.00
_cell.angle_gamma   90.00
#
_symmetry.space_group_name_H-M   'P 1'
#
loop_
_entity.id
_entity.type
_entity.pdbx_description
1 polymer ?
#
loop_
_entity_poly.entity_id
_entity_poly.type
_entity_poly.pdbx_seq_one_letter_code
_entity_poly.pdbx_strand_id
1 'polypeptide(L)'
;MLKTLKRTIKLDSDSLNKWKYNVLKEIEEYQRNIVNEMINIILSEGLPTTRKKLHERFYSYYKEKYPFLPSRVIEGSYIVAGRIVKSFRERRKKGLTRNQSIRGS
;
A
#
# COMPACT_ATOMS: atom_id res chain seq x y z
N MET A 1 -36.78 25.94 -21.17
CA MET A 1 -35.73 25.49 -22.11
C MET A 1 -34.40 25.44 -21.36
N LEU A 2 -33.91 24.26 -20.98
CA LEU A 2 -32.66 24.10 -20.20
C LEU A 2 -31.47 24.00 -21.16
N LYS A 3 -30.64 25.04 -21.25
CA LYS A 3 -29.36 24.99 -21.99
C LYS A 3 -28.35 24.18 -21.18
N THR A 4 -28.06 22.96 -21.63
CA THR A 4 -26.95 22.15 -21.08
C THR A 4 -25.63 22.66 -21.68
N LEU A 5 -24.80 23.32 -20.87
CA LEU A 5 -23.45 23.72 -21.26
C LEU A 5 -22.53 22.49 -21.31
N LYS A 6 -22.29 21.96 -22.52
CA LYS A 6 -21.22 20.98 -22.79
C LYS A 6 -19.87 21.69 -22.89
N ARG A 7 -19.32 22.16 -21.78
CA ARG A 7 -17.90 22.58 -21.76
C ARG A 7 -17.04 21.35 -21.50
N THR A 8 -16.57 20.72 -22.56
CA THR A 8 -15.44 19.79 -22.49
C THR A 8 -14.20 20.62 -22.17
N ILE A 9 -13.86 20.74 -20.89
CA ILE A 9 -12.58 21.33 -20.48
C ILE A 9 -11.53 20.28 -20.83
N LYS A 10 -10.67 20.58 -21.82
CA LYS A 10 -9.43 19.83 -21.99
C LYS A 10 -8.64 20.00 -20.70
N LEU A 11 -8.61 18.95 -19.89
CA LEU A 11 -7.69 18.86 -18.77
C LEU A 11 -6.33 18.59 -19.41
N ASP A 12 -5.56 19.64 -19.65
CA ASP A 12 -4.17 19.47 -20.05
C ASP A 12 -3.45 18.77 -18.89
N SER A 13 -3.34 17.44 -18.99
CA SER A 13 -2.48 16.70 -18.08
C SER A 13 -1.06 17.10 -18.41
N ASP A 14 -0.38 17.75 -17.48
CA ASP A 14 1.06 17.91 -17.55
C ASP A 14 1.68 16.55 -17.93
N SER A 15 2.34 16.50 -19.09
CA SER A 15 3.02 15.29 -19.53
C SER A 15 3.98 14.82 -18.44
N LEU A 16 4.01 13.51 -18.18
CA LEU A 16 4.92 12.92 -17.21
C LEU A 16 6.35 13.06 -17.76
N ASN A 17 7.05 14.14 -17.42
CA ASN A 17 8.44 14.29 -17.78
C ASN A 17 9.30 13.29 -16.96
N LYS A 18 10.51 12.99 -17.46
CA LYS A 18 11.42 11.99 -16.87
C LYS A 18 11.66 12.23 -15.37
N TRP A 19 11.71 13.49 -14.95
CA TRP A 19 11.90 13.85 -13.55
C TRP A 19 10.69 13.47 -12.68
N LYS A 20 9.46 13.82 -13.09
CA LYS A 20 8.22 13.44 -12.38
C LYS A 20 8.11 11.91 -12.27
N TYR A 21 8.44 11.19 -13.34
CA TYR A 21 8.46 9.72 -13.33
C TYR A 21 9.44 9.17 -12.27
N ASN A 22 10.67 9.69 -12.24
CA ASN A 22 11.69 9.21 -11.29
C ASN A 22 11.28 9.45 -9.84
N VAL A 23 10.71 10.61 -9.52
CA VAL A 23 10.21 10.92 -8.16
C VAL A 23 9.09 9.96 -7.76
N LEU A 24 8.13 9.69 -8.66
CA LEU A 24 7.06 8.75 -8.38
C LEU A 24 7.56 7.32 -8.19
N LYS A 25 8.53 6.90 -9.01
CA LYS A 25 9.18 5.60 -8.90
C LYS A 25 9.90 5.42 -7.57
N GLU A 26 10.62 6.45 -7.11
CA GLU A 26 11.29 6.43 -5.81
C GLU A 26 10.28 6.28 -4.67
N ILE A 27 9.19 7.04 -4.70
CA ILE A 27 8.10 6.93 -3.71
C ILE A 27 7.47 5.53 -3.73
N GLU A 28 7.25 4.96 -4.91
CA GLU A 28 6.72 3.60 -5.08
C GLU A 28 7.67 2.56 -4.45
N GLU A 29 8.98 2.69 -4.67
CA GLU A 29 9.99 1.79 -4.11
C GLU A 29 9.97 1.82 -2.58
N TYR A 30 9.90 3.01 -1.98
CA TYR A 30 9.71 3.14 -0.53
C TYR A 30 8.42 2.49 -0.06
N GLN A 31 7.30 2.77 -0.73
CA GLN A 31 6.01 2.21 -0.37
C GLN A 31 6.05 0.67 -0.39
N ARG A 32 6.63 0.08 -1.44
CA ARG A 32 6.78 -1.38 -1.58
C ARG A 32 7.59 -1.98 -0.44
N ASN A 33 8.72 -1.36 -0.11
CA ASN A 33 9.60 -1.83 0.97
C ASN A 33 8.90 -1.75 2.33
N ILE A 34 8.24 -0.63 2.61
CA ILE A 34 7.48 -0.41 3.86
C ILE A 34 6.34 -1.45 3.98
N VAL A 35 5.58 -1.68 2.92
CA VAL A 35 4.49 -2.67 2.93
C VAL A 35 5.00 -4.07 3.25
N ASN A 36 6.11 -4.49 2.64
CA ASN A 36 6.70 -5.81 2.89
C ASN A 36 7.17 -5.97 4.34
N GLU A 37 7.85 -4.97 4.88
CA GLU A 37 8.28 -4.95 6.30
C GLU A 37 7.06 -5.04 7.23
N MET A 38 6.02 -4.23 6.98
CA MET A 38 4.78 -4.27 7.76
C MET A 38 4.09 -5.63 7.70
N ILE A 39 4.01 -6.27 6.53
CA ILE A 39 3.40 -7.61 6.39
C ILE A 39 4.15 -8.61 7.28
N ASN A 40 5.48 -8.61 7.22
CA ASN A 40 6.30 -9.50 8.04
C ASN A 40 6.09 -9.26 9.54
N ILE A 41 6.03 -8.00 9.97
CA ILE A 41 5.75 -7.63 11.36
C ILE A 41 4.35 -8.09 11.79
N ILE A 42 3.30 -7.80 11.00
CA ILE A 42 1.92 -8.17 11.33
C ILE A 42 1.77 -9.69 11.45
N LEU A 43 2.46 -10.47 10.60
CA LEU A 43 2.42 -11.93 10.64
C LEU A 43 3.20 -12.49 11.83
N SER A 44 4.41 -12.01 12.08
CA SER A 44 5.29 -12.50 13.16
C SER A 44 4.76 -12.15 14.54
N GLU A 45 4.28 -10.92 14.74
CA GLU A 45 3.72 -10.44 16.02
C GLU A 45 2.22 -10.79 16.18
N GLY A 46 1.58 -11.37 15.16
CA GLY A 46 0.16 -11.73 15.21
C GLY A 46 -0.79 -10.53 15.31
N LEU A 47 -0.37 -9.35 14.83
CA LEU A 47 -1.12 -8.10 15.06
C LEU A 47 -2.55 -8.13 14.47
N PRO A 48 -3.50 -7.42 15.11
CA PRO A 48 -4.80 -7.12 14.52
C PRO A 48 -4.65 -6.26 13.26
N THR A 49 -5.43 -6.55 12.21
CA THR A 49 -5.38 -5.80 10.95
C THR A 49 -6.34 -4.61 10.90
N THR A 50 -6.76 -4.09 12.06
CA THR A 50 -7.66 -2.93 12.13
C THR A 50 -6.88 -1.64 11.90
N ARG A 51 -7.45 -0.69 11.16
CA ARG A 51 -6.75 0.57 10.80
C ARG A 51 -6.17 1.29 12.02
N LYS A 52 -6.94 1.37 13.11
CA LYS A 52 -6.50 2.00 14.37
C LYS A 52 -5.24 1.35 14.94
N LYS A 53 -5.21 0.01 15.04
CA LYS A 53 -4.06 -0.72 15.60
C LYS A 53 -2.83 -0.64 14.71
N LEU A 54 -3.01 -0.69 13.39
CA LEU A 54 -1.91 -0.53 12.46
C LEU A 54 -1.35 0.91 12.47
N HIS A 55 -2.21 1.91 12.61
CA HIS A 55 -1.77 3.30 12.76
C HIS A 55 -0.96 3.50 14.05
N GLU A 56 -1.48 3.06 15.20
CA GLU A 56 -0.79 3.10 16.51
C GLU A 56 0.59 2.41 16.43
N ARG A 57 0.68 1.25 15.75
CA ARG A 57 1.94 0.50 15.65
C ARG A 57 2.97 1.16 14.74
N PHE A 58 2.53 1.70 13.60
CA PHE A 58 3.43 1.99 12.49
C PHE A 58 3.64 3.47 12.17
N TYR A 59 2.63 4.33 12.39
CA TYR A 59 2.67 5.68 11.84
C TYR A 59 3.86 6.49 12.34
N SER A 60 4.05 6.57 13.66
CA SER A 60 5.15 7.35 14.26
C SER A 60 6.52 6.82 13.85
N TYR A 61 6.73 5.50 13.91
CA TYR A 61 8.00 4.86 13.53
C TYR A 61 8.39 5.18 12.08
N TYR A 62 7.47 5.00 11.12
CA TYR A 62 7.79 5.27 9.72
C TYR A 62 7.85 6.75 9.40
N LYS A 63 7.13 7.60 10.15
CA LYS A 63 7.21 9.05 9.96
C LYS A 63 8.54 9.61 10.45
N GLU A 64 9.07 9.05 11.54
CA GLU A 64 10.41 9.38 12.05
C GLU A 64 11.52 8.83 11.14
N LYS A 65 11.38 7.57 10.69
CA LYS A 65 12.34 6.92 9.77
C LYS A 65 12.40 7.60 8.40
N TYR A 66 11.26 8.08 7.90
CA TYR A 66 11.14 8.70 6.58
C TYR A 66 10.40 10.05 6.65
N PRO A 67 11.04 11.10 7.18
CA PRO A 67 10.38 12.40 7.39
C PRO A 67 9.95 13.06 6.07
N PHE A 68 10.70 12.81 4.98
CA PHE A 68 10.43 13.32 3.62
C PHE A 68 9.24 12.65 2.92
N LEU A 69 8.80 11.47 3.39
CA LEU A 69 7.68 10.76 2.78
C LEU A 69 6.35 11.43 3.14
N PRO A 70 5.45 11.63 2.17
CA PRO A 70 4.10 12.11 2.45
C PRO A 70 3.37 11.15 3.41
N SER A 71 2.70 11.69 4.43
CA SER A 71 1.97 10.88 5.42
C SER A 71 1.00 9.89 4.77
N ARG A 72 0.37 10.28 3.65
CA ARG A 72 -0.55 9.42 2.89
C ARG A 72 0.11 8.14 2.34
N VAL A 73 1.41 8.15 2.04
CA VAL A 73 2.13 6.95 1.60
C VAL A 73 2.29 5.98 2.77
N ILE A 74 2.64 6.47 3.96
CA ILE A 74 2.73 5.67 5.19
C ILE A 74 1.35 5.11 5.55
N GLU A 75 0.31 5.97 5.51
CA GLU A 75 -1.07 5.55 5.79
C GLU A 75 -1.58 4.49 4.81
N GLY A 76 -1.34 4.71 3.52
CA GLY A 76 -1.67 3.76 2.47
C GLY A 76 -0.96 2.43 2.68
N SER A 77 0.31 2.47 3.09
CA SER A 77 1.14 1.27 3.29
C SER A 77 0.54 0.33 4.33
N TYR A 78 0.21 0.81 5.53
CA TYR A 78 -0.34 -0.09 6.54
C TYR A 78 -1.77 -0.55 6.22
N ILE A 79 -2.56 0.25 5.47
CA ILE A 79 -3.88 -0.20 4.98
C ILE A 79 -3.71 -1.35 3.98
N VAL A 80 -2.77 -1.23 3.05
CA VAL A 80 -2.47 -2.27 2.05
C VAL A 80 -1.93 -3.53 2.75
N ALA A 81 -0.95 -3.40 3.64
CA ALA A 81 -0.41 -4.51 4.41
C ALA A 81 -1.50 -5.24 5.21
N GLY A 82 -2.37 -4.49 5.90
CA GLY A 82 -3.50 -5.05 6.65
C GLY A 82 -4.47 -5.84 5.78
N ARG A 83 -4.78 -5.36 4.56
CA ARG A 83 -5.63 -6.05 3.59
C ARG A 83 -5.00 -7.35 3.08
N ILE A 84 -3.71 -7.32 2.74
CA ILE A 84 -2.96 -8.50 2.28
C ILE A 84 -2.97 -9.57 3.37
N VAL A 85 -2.59 -9.21 4.60
CA VAL A 85 -2.55 -10.15 5.73
C VAL A 85 -3.94 -10.70 6.06
N LYS A 86 -4.98 -9.85 6.03
CA LYS A 86 -6.36 -10.30 6.26
C LYS A 86 -6.76 -11.36 5.23
N SER A 87 -6.55 -11.08 3.94
CA SER A 87 -6.85 -12.04 2.86
C SER A 87 -6.04 -13.34 2.99
N PHE A 88 -4.75 -13.23 3.35
CA PHE A 88 -3.90 -14.39 3.61
C PHE A 88 -4.44 -15.25 4.75
N ARG A 89 -4.79 -14.65 5.90
CA ARG A 89 -5.37 -15.36 7.05
C ARG A 89 -6.69 -16.03 6.69
N GLU A 90 -7.55 -15.39 5.91
CA GLU A 90 -8.80 -15.97 5.42
C GLU A 90 -8.56 -17.17 4.49
N ARG A 91 -7.60 -17.08 3.55
CA ARG A 91 -7.23 -18.21 2.68
C ARG A 91 -6.63 -19.37 3.46
N ARG A 92 -5.79 -19.08 4.46
CA ARG A 92 -5.20 -20.11 5.33
C ARG A 92 -6.27 -20.85 6.12
N LYS A 93 -7.26 -20.14 6.67
CA LYS A 93 -8.41 -20.75 7.36
C LYS A 93 -9.24 -21.66 6.44
N LYS A 94 -9.34 -21.33 5.16
CA LYS A 94 -10.03 -22.14 4.14
C LYS A 94 -9.21 -23.33 3.63
N GLY A 95 -8.00 -23.57 4.15
CA GLY A 95 -7.11 -24.62 3.65
C GLY A 95 -6.56 -24.36 2.24
N LEU A 96 -6.72 -23.14 1.72
CA LEU A 96 -6.30 -22.74 0.36
C LEU A 96 -4.85 -22.29 0.29
N THR A 97 -4.12 -22.28 1.41
CA THR A 97 -2.66 -22.19 1.40
C THR A 97 -2.11 -23.54 0.94
N ARG A 98 -2.22 -23.80 -0.37
CA ARG A 98 -1.45 -24.83 -1.02
C ARG A 98 0.00 -24.43 -0.81
N ASN A 99 0.71 -25.16 0.04
CA ASN A 99 2.15 -25.29 -0.16
C ASN A 99 2.26 -25.77 -1.62
N GLN A 100 2.72 -24.91 -2.53
CA GLN A 100 3.49 -25.42 -3.63
C GLN A 100 4.73 -26.01 -2.96
N SER A 101 4.60 -27.26 -2.48
CA SER A 101 5.73 -28.15 -2.46
C SER A 101 6.21 -28.13 -3.90
N ILE A 102 7.31 -27.43 -4.13
CA ILE A 102 8.21 -27.76 -5.22
C ILE A 102 8.70 -29.17 -4.87
N ARG A 103 7.87 -30.16 -5.19
CA ARG A 103 8.23 -31.55 -5.36
C ARG A 103 8.48 -31.68 -6.85
N GLY A 104 9.76 -31.79 -7.20
CA GLY A 104 10.27 -32.47 -8.39
C GLY A 104 9.89 -31.88 -9.74
N SER A 105 10.85 -31.23 -10.37
CA SER A 105 11.36 -31.59 -11.70
C SER A 105 12.76 -31.01 -11.84
#